data_AF-A0A352Y0N1-F1
#
_entry.id   AF-A0A352Y0N1-F1
#
_cell.length_a   1.000
_cell.length_b   1.000
_cell.length_c   1.000
_cell.angle_alpha   90.00
_cell.angle_beta   90.00
_cell.angle_gamma   90.00
#
_symmetry.space_group_name_H-M   'P 1'
#
loop_
_entity.id
_entity.type
_entity.pdbx_description
1 polymer ?
#
loop_
_entity_poly.entity_id
_entity_poly.type
_entity_poly.pdbx_seq_one_letter_code
_entity_poly.pdbx_strand_id
1 'polypeptide(L)'
;MRLGNPLQLREVLEKTDYRSMPIVLLHESYPYSQLGAYLAAIYPHVYFDLSYTIPFVDKLEMLAFTRQALGVAPASKLMFSTDGIHIPEMHWAGALRGRSVIGQVLDEMIQADEIDEEEAYHLAQQILHDTAYTVYKL
;
A
#
# COMPACT_ATOMS: atom_id res chain seq x y z
N MET A 1 9.07 -16.71 11.73
CA MET A 1 8.80 -15.67 10.71
C MET A 1 10.06 -15.02 10.11
N ARG A 2 11.30 -15.42 10.46
CA ARG A 2 12.54 -14.76 9.95
C ARG A 2 12.61 -14.62 8.42
N LEU A 3 12.15 -15.63 7.69
CA LEU A 3 12.17 -15.63 6.21
C LEU A 3 11.04 -14.81 5.58
N GLY A 4 10.04 -14.39 6.34
CA GLY A 4 8.94 -13.55 5.86
C GLY A 4 9.25 -12.05 5.88
N ASN A 5 10.44 -11.65 6.31
CA ASN A 5 10.83 -10.24 6.33
C ASN A 5 11.10 -9.77 4.88
N PRO A 6 10.42 -8.72 4.38
CA PRO A 6 10.54 -8.28 2.99
C PRO A 6 11.95 -7.76 2.65
N LEU A 7 12.77 -7.36 3.64
CA LEU A 7 14.16 -6.96 3.41
C LEU A 7 15.03 -8.08 2.82
N GLN A 8 14.62 -9.35 2.96
CA GLN A 8 15.28 -10.48 2.31
C GLN A 8 15.14 -10.45 0.77
N LEU A 9 14.21 -9.63 0.23
CA LEU A 9 14.04 -9.45 -1.21
C LEU A 9 15.09 -8.53 -1.83
N ARG A 10 15.88 -7.80 -1.04
CA ARG A 10 16.85 -6.82 -1.58
C ARG A 10 17.81 -7.42 -2.60
N GLU A 11 18.31 -8.63 -2.37
CA GLU A 11 19.18 -9.33 -3.33
C GLU A 11 18.49 -9.56 -4.68
N VAL A 12 17.17 -9.74 -4.69
CA VAL A 12 16.36 -9.87 -5.91
C VAL A 12 16.13 -8.49 -6.53
N LEU A 13 15.69 -7.50 -5.73
CA LEU A 13 15.39 -6.13 -6.18
C LEU A 13 16.62 -5.41 -6.77
N GLU A 14 17.82 -5.77 -6.33
CA GLU A 14 19.06 -5.15 -6.80
C GLU A 14 19.64 -5.81 -8.07
N LYS A 15 19.11 -6.97 -8.49
CA LYS A 15 19.53 -7.63 -9.74
C LYS A 15 19.24 -6.74 -10.95
N THR A 16 20.24 -6.55 -11.78
CA THR A 16 20.17 -5.72 -13.00
C THR A 16 19.02 -6.12 -13.92
N ASP A 17 18.77 -7.43 -14.04
CA ASP A 17 17.76 -7.99 -14.95
C ASP A 17 16.32 -7.58 -14.56
N TYR A 18 16.08 -7.20 -13.30
CA TYR A 18 14.75 -6.85 -12.79
C TYR A 18 14.54 -5.34 -12.61
N ARG A 19 15.59 -4.51 -12.79
CA ARG A 19 15.50 -3.07 -12.53
C ARG A 19 14.47 -2.32 -13.39
N SER A 20 14.12 -2.86 -14.55
CA SER A 20 13.10 -2.30 -15.44
C SER A 20 11.70 -2.89 -15.23
N MET A 21 11.55 -3.88 -14.35
CA MET A 21 10.27 -4.56 -14.10
C MET A 21 9.56 -3.90 -12.91
N PRO A 22 8.30 -3.46 -13.05
CA PRO A 22 7.50 -3.11 -11.89
C PRO A 22 7.33 -4.32 -10.98
N ILE A 23 7.68 -4.19 -9.71
CA ILE A 23 7.51 -5.21 -8.67
C ILE A 23 6.54 -4.66 -7.64
N VAL A 24 5.44 -5.38 -7.38
CA VAL A 24 4.45 -5.00 -6.37
C VAL A 24 4.58 -5.94 -5.18
N LEU A 25 4.82 -5.37 -3.99
CA LEU A 25 4.80 -6.12 -2.74
C LEU A 25 3.36 -6.21 -2.25
N LEU A 26 2.81 -7.43 -2.24
CA LEU A 26 1.42 -7.71 -1.87
C LEU A 26 1.25 -7.92 -0.36
N HIS A 27 -0.02 -7.90 0.08
CA HIS A 27 -0.43 -8.24 1.44
C HIS A 27 0.25 -7.38 2.51
N GLU A 28 0.57 -6.13 2.16
CA GLU A 28 1.27 -5.17 3.02
C GLU A 28 2.56 -5.70 3.64
N SER A 29 3.14 -6.78 3.11
CA SER A 29 4.22 -7.49 3.80
C SER A 29 3.94 -7.80 5.29
N TYR A 30 2.67 -8.00 5.69
CA TYR A 30 2.30 -8.18 7.10
C TYR A 30 3.10 -9.32 7.77
N PRO A 31 3.63 -9.15 9.01
CA PRO A 31 3.47 -8.00 9.92
C PRO A 31 4.59 -6.95 9.77
N TYR A 32 5.28 -6.89 8.63
CA TYR A 32 6.44 -6.05 8.36
C TYR A 32 6.13 -4.84 7.46
N SER A 33 4.93 -4.26 7.56
CA SER A 33 4.44 -3.25 6.61
C SER A 33 5.37 -2.05 6.45
N GLN A 34 5.92 -1.54 7.56
CA GLN A 34 6.91 -0.46 7.51
C GLN A 34 8.16 -0.82 6.70
N LEU A 35 8.62 -2.08 6.75
CA LEU A 35 9.79 -2.54 5.99
C LEU A 35 9.46 -2.71 4.50
N GLY A 36 8.25 -3.15 4.17
CA GLY A 36 7.80 -3.23 2.77
C GLY A 36 7.64 -1.84 2.15
N ALA A 37 7.02 -0.90 2.88
CA ALA A 37 6.92 0.50 2.47
C ALA A 37 8.31 1.13 2.28
N TYR A 38 9.26 0.84 3.18
CA TYR A 38 10.65 1.29 3.04
C TYR A 38 11.28 0.82 1.72
N LEU A 39 11.08 -0.43 1.31
CA LEU A 39 11.58 -0.92 0.02
C LEU A 39 10.97 -0.17 -1.16
N ALA A 40 9.67 0.11 -1.13
CA ALA A 40 9.00 0.89 -2.18
C ALA A 40 9.49 2.35 -2.25
N ALA A 41 9.87 2.93 -1.10
CA ALA A 41 10.43 4.28 -1.03
C ALA A 41 11.83 4.38 -1.66
N ILE A 42 12.67 3.34 -1.51
CA ILE A 42 14.07 3.39 -1.96
C ILE A 42 14.32 2.79 -3.35
N TYR A 43 13.48 1.85 -3.81
CA TYR A 43 13.64 1.22 -5.12
C TYR A 43 12.63 1.79 -6.14
N PRO A 44 13.10 2.47 -7.21
CA PRO A 44 12.22 3.14 -8.16
C PRO A 44 11.16 2.25 -8.82
N HIS A 45 11.47 0.96 -8.98
CA HIS A 45 10.64 -0.04 -9.66
C HIS A 45 9.78 -0.87 -8.69
N VAL A 46 9.83 -0.60 -7.38
CA VAL A 46 9.06 -1.35 -6.36
C VAL A 46 7.86 -0.54 -5.89
N TYR A 47 6.69 -1.14 -5.85
CA TYR A 47 5.43 -0.57 -5.38
C TYR A 47 4.90 -1.39 -4.21
N PHE A 48 4.07 -0.78 -3.38
CA PHE A 48 3.57 -1.39 -2.16
C PHE A 48 2.04 -1.36 -2.12
N ASP A 49 1.45 -2.54 -1.96
CA ASP A 49 0.01 -2.72 -2.05
C ASP A 49 -0.63 -2.83 -0.67
N LEU A 50 -1.62 -1.98 -0.42
CA LEU A 50 -2.47 -1.92 0.75
C LEU A 50 -3.64 -2.89 0.57
N SER A 51 -3.60 -3.98 1.34
CA SER A 51 -4.33 -5.21 1.09
C SER A 51 -4.72 -5.81 2.45
N TYR A 52 -5.99 -5.61 2.81
CA TYR A 52 -6.48 -5.78 4.18
C TYR A 52 -7.21 -7.11 4.43
N THR A 53 -7.42 -7.93 3.40
CA THR A 53 -8.23 -9.15 3.54
C THR A 53 -7.42 -10.44 3.41
N ILE A 54 -6.12 -10.33 3.07
CA ILE A 54 -5.15 -11.40 3.22
C ILE A 54 -3.88 -10.82 3.86
N PRO A 55 -3.65 -11.02 5.18
CA PRO A 55 -4.54 -11.69 6.15
C PRO A 55 -5.79 -10.85 6.49
N PHE A 56 -6.84 -11.50 7.00
CA PHE A 56 -8.02 -10.81 7.52
C PHE A 56 -7.66 -10.04 8.80
N VAL A 57 -7.44 -8.73 8.66
CA VAL A 57 -7.12 -7.84 9.77
C VAL A 57 -8.30 -6.96 10.15
N ASP A 58 -8.44 -6.67 11.44
CA ASP A 58 -9.49 -5.77 11.94
C ASP A 58 -9.16 -4.31 11.66
N LYS A 59 -10.17 -3.44 11.72
CA LYS A 59 -10.06 -2.02 11.31
C LYS A 59 -8.90 -1.28 12.00
N LEU A 60 -8.63 -1.54 13.28
CA LEU A 60 -7.56 -0.87 14.01
C LEU A 60 -6.17 -1.24 13.49
N GLU A 61 -5.98 -2.50 13.11
CA GLU A 61 -4.75 -2.98 12.49
C GLU A 61 -4.60 -2.41 11.07
N MET A 62 -5.70 -2.38 10.29
CA MET A 62 -5.70 -1.71 8.97
C MET A 62 -5.25 -0.25 9.07
N LEU A 63 -5.75 0.51 10.06
CA LEU A 63 -5.32 1.89 10.31
C LEU A 63 -3.83 1.94 10.69
N ALA A 64 -3.36 1.03 11.55
CA ALA A 64 -1.96 0.99 11.96
C ALA A 64 -1.01 0.77 10.78
N PHE A 65 -1.30 -0.16 9.88
CA PHE A 65 -0.44 -0.41 8.71
C PHE A 65 -0.55 0.67 7.64
N THR A 66 -1.73 1.22 7.44
CA THR A 66 -1.92 2.35 6.52
C THR A 66 -1.08 3.55 6.96
N ARG A 67 -1.05 3.86 8.27
CA ARG A 67 -0.16 4.88 8.85
C ARG A 67 1.32 4.53 8.62
N GLN A 68 1.71 3.28 8.85
CA GLN A 68 3.10 2.85 8.62
C GLN A 68 3.52 2.99 7.15
N ALA A 69 2.61 2.70 6.21
CA ALA A 69 2.88 2.80 4.78
C ALA A 69 3.01 4.26 4.34
N LEU A 70 2.03 5.11 4.68
CA LEU A 70 2.03 6.53 4.33
C LEU A 70 3.12 7.33 5.04
N GLY A 71 3.49 6.93 6.26
CA GLY A 71 4.60 7.54 7.00
C GLY A 71 5.99 7.20 6.45
N VAL A 72 6.11 6.31 5.45
CA VAL A 72 7.40 5.86 4.91
C VAL A 72 7.49 6.02 3.39
N ALA A 73 6.48 5.59 2.65
CA ALA A 73 6.48 5.61 1.19
C ALA A 73 5.58 6.71 0.64
N PRO A 74 5.99 7.41 -0.44
CA PRO A 74 5.13 8.38 -1.09
C PRO A 74 3.90 7.69 -1.71
N ALA A 75 2.75 8.37 -1.73
CA ALA A 75 1.48 7.81 -2.24
C ALA A 75 1.56 7.32 -3.70
N SER A 76 2.41 7.92 -4.53
CA SER A 76 2.70 7.46 -5.90
C SER A 76 3.38 6.09 -6.01
N LYS A 77 3.78 5.52 -4.87
CA LYS A 77 4.36 4.17 -4.75
C LYS A 77 3.42 3.21 -4.01
N LEU A 78 2.31 3.72 -3.52
CA LEU A 78 1.28 2.97 -2.81
C LEU A 78 0.11 2.67 -3.75
N MET A 79 -0.48 1.50 -3.57
CA MET A 79 -1.66 1.03 -4.30
C MET A 79 -2.64 0.40 -3.33
N PHE A 80 -3.91 0.30 -3.70
CA PHE A 80 -4.91 -0.40 -2.91
C PHE A 80 -5.51 -1.58 -3.67
N SER A 81 -5.64 -2.71 -2.99
CA SER A 81 -6.36 -3.89 -3.45
C SER A 81 -7.36 -4.36 -2.41
N THR A 82 -8.46 -4.95 -2.87
CA THR A 82 -9.49 -5.49 -1.97
C THR A 82 -9.13 -6.85 -1.41
N ASP A 83 -8.12 -7.52 -1.98
CA ASP A 83 -7.78 -8.93 -1.75
C ASP A 83 -8.98 -9.89 -1.96
N GLY A 84 -10.04 -9.42 -2.62
CA GLY A 84 -11.27 -10.19 -2.82
C GLY A 84 -11.03 -11.45 -3.64
N ILE A 85 -11.56 -12.58 -3.15
CA ILE A 85 -11.53 -13.86 -3.85
C ILE A 85 -12.93 -14.48 -3.89
N HIS A 86 -13.21 -15.21 -4.97
CA HIS A 86 -14.38 -16.07 -5.19
C HIS A 86 -15.77 -15.43 -5.23
N ILE A 87 -16.09 -14.48 -4.33
CA ILE A 87 -17.43 -13.90 -4.19
C ILE A 87 -17.43 -12.37 -4.39
N PRO A 88 -18.36 -11.81 -5.18
CA PRO A 88 -18.45 -10.36 -5.44
C PRO A 88 -18.51 -9.50 -4.17
N GLU A 89 -19.18 -9.98 -3.14
CA GLU A 89 -19.36 -9.28 -1.86
C GLU A 89 -18.03 -8.99 -1.17
N MET A 90 -17.02 -9.85 -1.36
CA MET A 90 -15.70 -9.63 -0.77
C MET A 90 -14.99 -8.46 -1.43
N HIS A 91 -15.07 -8.33 -2.76
CA HIS A 91 -14.53 -7.18 -3.48
C HIS A 91 -15.24 -5.88 -3.08
N TRP A 92 -16.57 -5.90 -2.98
CA TRP A 92 -17.35 -4.74 -2.58
C TRP A 92 -17.06 -4.31 -1.14
N ALA A 93 -17.08 -5.25 -0.20
CA ALA A 93 -16.79 -4.98 1.21
C ALA A 93 -15.35 -4.51 1.41
N GLY A 94 -14.38 -5.13 0.72
CA GLY A 94 -12.99 -4.72 0.73
C GLY A 94 -12.83 -3.28 0.23
N ALA A 95 -13.47 -2.92 -0.88
CA ALA A 95 -13.41 -1.57 -1.44
C ALA A 95 -14.01 -0.51 -0.50
N LEU A 96 -15.13 -0.82 0.17
CA LEU A 96 -15.72 0.08 1.16
C LEU A 96 -14.81 0.27 2.38
N ARG A 97 -14.30 -0.82 2.95
CA ARG A 97 -13.43 -0.77 4.12
C ARG A 97 -12.11 -0.06 3.80
N GLY A 98 -11.51 -0.36 2.65
CA GLY A 98 -10.24 0.25 2.24
C GLY A 98 -10.34 1.77 2.08
N ARG A 99 -11.37 2.27 1.36
CA ARG A 99 -11.60 3.72 1.26
C ARG A 99 -11.84 4.37 2.61
N SER A 100 -12.61 3.73 3.49
CA SER A 100 -12.85 4.25 4.84
C SER A 100 -11.59 4.33 5.69
N VAL A 101 -10.69 3.33 5.59
CA VAL A 101 -9.43 3.31 6.35
C VAL A 101 -8.45 4.34 5.80
N ILE A 102 -8.27 4.38 4.48
CA ILE A 102 -7.37 5.33 3.83
C ILE A 102 -7.82 6.77 4.10
N GLY A 103 -9.11 7.07 3.91
CA GLY A 103 -9.67 8.38 4.23
C GLY A 103 -9.45 8.79 5.68
N GLN A 104 -9.67 7.87 6.63
CA GLN A 104 -9.45 8.15 8.05
C GLN A 104 -7.97 8.45 8.36
N VAL A 105 -7.00 7.76 7.75
CA VAL A 105 -5.58 8.07 7.97
C VAL A 105 -5.20 9.42 7.34
N LEU A 106 -5.74 9.74 6.17
CA LEU A 106 -5.53 11.05 5.55
C LEU A 106 -6.12 12.18 6.41
N ASP A 107 -7.33 11.98 6.98
CA ASP A 107 -7.92 12.93 7.94
C ASP A 107 -7.03 13.12 9.18
N GLU A 108 -6.42 12.05 9.68
CA GLU A 108 -5.47 12.12 10.80
C GLU A 108 -4.20 12.91 10.43
N MET A 109 -3.71 12.78 9.19
CA MET A 109 -2.59 13.58 8.68
C MET A 109 -2.95 15.07 8.55
N ILE A 110 -4.17 15.39 8.09
CA ILE A 110 -4.68 16.78 8.08
C ILE A 110 -4.73 17.33 9.50
N GLN A 111 -5.27 16.57 10.46
CA GLN A 111 -5.35 16.99 11.87
C GLN A 111 -3.98 17.18 12.53
N ALA A 112 -2.94 16.54 11.99
CA ALA A 112 -1.56 16.70 12.42
C ALA A 112 -0.83 17.85 11.70
N ASP A 113 -1.52 18.62 10.85
CA ASP A 113 -0.96 19.67 9.99
C ASP A 113 0.16 19.16 9.05
N GLU A 114 0.15 17.88 8.68
CA GLU A 114 1.14 17.28 7.77
C GLU A 114 0.81 17.54 6.29
N ILE A 115 -0.49 17.59 5.97
CA ILE A 115 -1.03 17.84 4.63
C ILE A 115 -2.30 18.68 4.73
N ASP A 116 -2.68 19.35 3.65
CA ASP A 116 -3.99 19.98 3.52
C ASP A 116 -5.05 19.06 2.87
N GLU A 117 -6.28 19.57 2.75
CA GLU A 117 -7.39 18.82 2.15
C GLU A 117 -7.18 18.52 0.66
N GLU A 118 -6.58 19.45 -0.10
CA GLU A 118 -6.31 19.28 -1.53
C GLU A 118 -5.26 18.17 -1.74
N GLU A 119 -4.19 18.21 -0.95
CA GLU A 119 -3.17 17.18 -0.91
C GLU A 119 -3.77 15.82 -0.51
N ALA A 120 -4.64 15.76 0.49
CA ALA A 120 -5.30 14.52 0.89
C ALA A 120 -6.11 13.89 -0.25
N TYR A 121 -6.90 14.67 -1.01
CA TYR A 121 -7.60 14.16 -2.19
C TYR A 121 -6.62 13.66 -3.26
N HIS A 122 -5.51 14.38 -3.48
CA HIS A 122 -4.49 13.97 -4.44
C HIS A 122 -3.84 12.62 -4.04
N LEU A 123 -3.43 12.48 -2.78
CA LEU A 123 -2.85 11.23 -2.26
C LEU A 123 -3.87 10.08 -2.35
N ALA A 124 -5.13 10.33 -1.99
CA ALA A 124 -6.20 9.34 -2.11
C ALA A 124 -6.37 8.87 -3.56
N GLN A 125 -6.37 9.78 -4.53
CA GLN A 125 -6.49 9.45 -5.95
C GLN A 125 -5.29 8.61 -6.45
N GLN A 126 -4.07 8.95 -6.01
CA GLN A 126 -2.88 8.15 -6.34
C GLN A 126 -3.01 6.71 -5.84
N ILE A 127 -3.35 6.53 -4.56
CA ILE A 127 -3.41 5.22 -3.90
C ILE A 127 -4.55 4.36 -4.45
N LEU A 128 -5.74 4.97 -4.61
CA LEU A 128 -6.96 4.25 -4.97
C LEU A 128 -7.11 4.03 -6.49
N HIS A 129 -6.32 4.71 -7.32
CA HIS A 129 -6.49 4.67 -8.77
C HIS A 129 -5.19 4.85 -9.57
N ASP A 130 -4.57 6.04 -9.54
CA ASP A 130 -3.61 6.45 -10.58
C ASP A 130 -2.34 5.59 -10.60
N THR A 131 -1.85 5.18 -9.44
CA THR A 131 -0.66 4.32 -9.34
C THR A 131 -0.91 2.97 -10.00
N ALA A 132 -2.04 2.33 -9.67
CA ALA A 132 -2.41 1.04 -10.25
C ALA A 132 -2.67 1.14 -11.75
N TYR A 133 -3.37 2.18 -12.19
CA TYR A 133 -3.67 2.44 -13.61
C TYR A 133 -2.38 2.56 -14.43
N THR A 134 -1.40 3.30 -13.90
CA THR A 134 -0.08 3.49 -14.54
C THR A 134 0.74 2.20 -14.57
N VAL A 135 0.83 1.50 -13.44
CA VAL A 135 1.64 0.27 -13.32
C VAL A 135 1.10 -0.85 -14.20
N TYR A 136 -0.22 -1.03 -14.23
CA TYR A 136 -0.87 -2.08 -15.00
C TYR A 136 -1.20 -1.70 -16.46
N LYS A 137 -0.96 -0.44 -16.85
CA LYS A 137 -1.22 0.07 -18.22
C LYS A 137 -2.67 -0.17 -18.66
N LEU A 138 -3.60 0.20 -17.78
CA LEU A 138 -5.04 0.15 -18.04
C LEU A 138 -5.52 1.40 -18.80
#